data_AF-A0AAV0Q723-F1
#
_entry.id   AF-A0AAV0Q723-F1
#
_cell.length_a   1.000
_cell.length_b   1.000
_cell.length_c   1.000
_cell.angle_alpha   90.00
_cell.angle_beta   90.00
_cell.angle_gamma   90.00
#
_symmetry.space_group_name_H-M   'P 1'
#
loop_
_entity.id
_entity.type
_entity.pdbx_description
1 polymer ?
#
loop_
_entity_poly.entity_id
_entity_poly.type
_entity_poly.pdbx_seq_one_letter_code
_entity_poly.pdbx_strand_id
1 'polypeptide(L)' 'MHITLQKRDKGQMWASPLMGDGQLDPYAADIEQKRLMLQRFQEENPGFDFSQAQFTGNCPDPRTFMGGIRND' A
#
# COMPACT_ATOMS: atom_id res chain seq x y z
N MET A 1 -13.12 17.48 -13.50
CA MET A 1 -13.75 16.15 -13.41
C MET A 1 -12.94 15.34 -12.41
N HIS A 2 -13.54 14.84 -11.34
CA HIS A 2 -12.85 14.00 -10.35
C HIS A 2 -13.43 12.59 -10.44
N ILE A 3 -12.57 11.58 -10.61
CA ILE A 3 -12.97 10.17 -10.70
C ILE A 3 -12.29 9.43 -9.55
N THR A 4 -13.08 8.75 -8.73
CA THR A 4 -12.60 7.91 -7.63
C THR A 4 -12.86 6.44 -7.99
N LEU A 5 -11.83 5.61 -7.95
CA LEU A 5 -11.90 4.18 -8.22
C LEU A 5 -11.52 3.41 -6.95
N GLN A 6 -12.23 2.33 -6.66
CA GLN A 6 -11.90 1.42 -5.57
C GLN A 6 -11.22 0.17 -6.14
N LYS A 7 -10.05 -0.18 -5.59
CA LYS A 7 -9.34 -1.41 -5.97
C LYS A 7 -10.17 -2.62 -5.56
N ARG A 8 -10.22 -3.63 -6.42
CA ARG A 8 -10.82 -4.94 -6.11
C ARG A 8 -10.06 -5.63 -4.98
N ASP A 9 -8.74 -5.68 -5.10
CA ASP A 9 -7.85 -6.30 -4.13
C ASP A 9 -7.23 -5.22 -3.24
N LYS A 10 -7.56 -5.28 -1.93
CA LYS A 10 -6.95 -4.39 -0.94
C LYS A 10 -5.44 -4.64 -0.87
N GLY A 11 -4.67 -3.55 -0.73
CA GLY A 11 -3.20 -3.55 -0.69
C GLY A 11 -2.49 -4.02 -1.94
N GLN A 12 -3.19 -4.18 -3.08
CA GLN A 12 -2.52 -4.30 -4.36
C GLN A 12 -1.93 -2.94 -4.76
N MET A 13 -0.61 -2.88 -4.89
CA MET A 13 0.05 -1.72 -5.49
C MET A 13 -0.20 -1.72 -7.01
N TRP A 14 -0.59 -0.58 -7.57
CA TRP A 14 -0.71 -0.39 -9.02
C TRP A 14 0.45 0.48 -9.48
N ALA A 15 1.32 -0.08 -10.32
CA ALA A 15 2.47 0.63 -10.88
C ALA A 15 2.07 1.75 -11.86
N SER A 16 0.83 1.72 -12.36
CA SER A 16 0.23 2.74 -13.22
C SER A 16 -1.30 2.67 -13.11
N PRO A 17 -2.03 3.78 -13.36
CA PRO A 17 -3.49 3.77 -13.49
C PRO A 17 -4.01 2.85 -14.62
N LEU A 18 -3.22 2.64 -15.67
CA LEU A 18 -3.58 1.84 -16.84
C LEU A 18 -2.49 0.80 -17.15
N MET A 19 -2.91 -0.38 -17.57
CA MET A 19 -1.96 -1.43 -17.94
C MET A 19 -1.18 -1.03 -19.20
N GLY A 20 0.15 -1.05 -19.11
CA GLY A 20 1.04 -0.73 -20.23
C GLY A 20 1.35 0.76 -20.42
N ASP A 21 0.77 1.65 -19.60
CA ASP A 21 1.00 3.09 -19.70
C ASP A 21 1.96 3.57 -18.60
N GLY A 22 3.26 3.57 -18.90
CA GLY A 22 4.29 3.99 -17.96
C GLY A 22 4.44 3.06 -16.74
N GLN A 23 5.58 3.17 -16.06
CA GLN A 23 5.83 2.48 -14.81
C GLN A 23 6.18 3.54 -13.77
N LEU A 24 5.60 3.43 -12.57
CA LEU A 24 6.05 4.22 -11.43
C LEU A 24 7.56 4.09 -11.28
N ASP A 25 8.23 5.24 -11.11
CA ASP A 25 9.65 5.27 -10.77
C ASP A 25 9.88 4.36 -9.54
N PRO A 26 10.97 3.56 -9.50
CA PRO A 26 11.26 2.68 -8.37
C PRO A 26 11.19 3.36 -6.99
N TYR A 27 11.55 4.64 -6.90
CA TYR A 27 11.43 5.41 -5.66
C TYR A 27 9.97 5.71 -5.29
N ALA A 28 9.17 6.13 -6.27
CA ALA A 28 7.74 6.38 -6.06
C ALA A 28 6.99 5.07 -5.74
N ALA A 29 7.43 3.95 -6.31
CA ALA A 29 6.92 2.63 -6.01
C ALA A 29 7.17 2.24 -4.54
N ASP A 30 8.39 2.44 -4.05
CA ASP A 30 8.75 2.18 -2.65
C ASP A 30 7.96 3.06 -1.67
N ILE A 31 7.76 4.34 -1.99
CA ILE A 31 6.92 5.23 -1.17
C ILE A 31 5.49 4.71 -1.07
N GLU A 32 4.87 4.36 -2.20
CA GLU A 32 3.49 3.90 -2.21
C GLU A 32 3.35 2.56 -1.46
N GLN A 33 4.33 1.67 -1.58
CA GLN A 33 4.34 0.42 -0.84
C GLN A 33 4.41 0.63 0.68
N LYS A 34 5.28 1.54 1.14
CA LYS A 34 5.37 1.93 2.56
C LYS A 34 4.08 2.54 3.07
N ARG A 35 3.44 3.39 2.26
CA ARG A 35 2.16 4.01 2.60
C ARG A 35 1.05 2.96 2.75
N LEU A 36 0.95 2.01 1.81
CA LEU A 36 -0.03 0.92 1.86
C LEU A 36 0.16 0.06 3.12
N MET A 37 1.41 -0.25 3.47
CA MET A 37 1.72 -0.98 4.70
C MET A 37 1.28 -0.21 5.94
N LEU A 38 1.60 1.08 6.04
CA LEU A 38 1.22 1.91 7.19
C LEU A 38 -0.30 1.96 7.38
N GLN A 39 -1.03 2.16 6.29
CA GLN A 39 -2.49 2.15 6.30
C GLN A 39 -3.03 0.80 6.80
N ARG A 40 -2.48 -0.32 6.31
CA ARG A 40 -2.88 -1.64 6.77
C ARG A 40 -2.63 -1.84 8.27
N PHE A 41 -1.46 -1.43 8.78
CA PHE A 41 -1.16 -1.54 10.22
C PHE A 41 -2.12 -0.73 11.09
N GLN A 42 -2.51 0.45 10.63
CA GLN A 42 -3.52 1.30 11.29
C GLN A 42 -4.89 0.63 11.28
N GLU A 43 -5.32 0.05 10.15
CA GLU A 43 -6.59 -0.67 10.03
C GLU A 43 -6.62 -1.93 10.91
N GLU A 44 -5.51 -2.68 11.00
CA GLU A 44 -5.40 -3.89 11.83
C GLU A 44 -5.28 -3.59 13.34
N ASN A 45 -4.80 -2.40 13.72
CA ASN A 45 -4.56 -2.03 15.12
C ASN A 45 -5.15 -0.64 15.44
N PRO A 46 -6.49 -0.52 15.53
CA PRO A 46 -7.19 0.77 15.72
C PRO A 46 -6.88 1.48 17.04
N GLY A 47 -6.18 0.85 17.98
CA GLY A 47 -5.74 1.43 19.26
C GLY A 47 -4.27 1.83 19.30
N PHE A 48 -3.53 1.70 18.21
CA PHE A 48 -2.11 2.01 18.15
C PHE A 48 -1.87 3.25 17.26
N ASP A 49 -1.12 4.23 17.75
CA ASP A 49 -0.81 5.43 17.00
C ASP A 49 0.44 5.21 16.13
N PHE A 50 0.22 5.15 14.81
CA PHE A 50 1.28 5.04 13.80
C PHE A 50 1.57 6.37 13.08
N SER A 51 1.08 7.51 13.58
CA SER A 51 1.26 8.82 12.93
C SER A 51 2.72 9.22 12.75
N GLN A 52 3.62 8.74 13.63
CA GLN A 52 5.06 8.97 13.55
C GLN A 52 5.86 7.74 13.09
N ALA A 53 5.18 6.64 12.74
CA ALA A 53 5.86 5.43 12.30
C ALA A 53 6.35 5.57 10.86
N GLN A 54 7.61 5.19 10.62
CA GLN A 54 8.23 5.18 9.30
C GLN A 54 8.75 3.78 9.01
N PHE A 55 8.52 3.31 7.78
CA PHE A 55 9.15 2.11 7.28
C PHE A 55 10.60 2.40 6.88
N THR A 56 11.54 1.84 7.63
CA THR A 56 12.97 1.89 7.33
C THR A 56 13.43 0.55 6.74
N GLY A 57 14.31 0.60 5.72
CA GLY A 57 14.79 -0.59 5.00
C GLY A 57 13.92 -0.99 3.80
N ASN A 58 14.11 -2.23 3.31
CA ASN A 58 13.31 -2.80 2.23
C ASN A 58 11.88 -3.09 2.73
N CYS A 59 10.91 -2.37 2.18
CA CYS A 59 9.51 -2.62 2.46
C CYS A 59 9.12 -3.99 1.85
N PRO A 60 8.55 -4.93 2.62
CA PRO A 60 8.03 -6.18 2.08
C PRO A 60 6.65 -5.97 1.44
N ASP A 61 6.20 -6.93 0.64
CA ASP A 61 4.92 -6.82 -0.09
C ASP A 61 3.74 -6.76 0.91
N PRO A 62 2.91 -5.69 0.85
CA PRO A 62 1.75 -5.52 1.73
C PRO A 62 0.76 -6.69 1.70
N ARG A 63 0.73 -7.45 0.61
CA ARG A 63 -0.18 -8.59 0.43
C ARG A 63 0.26 -9.84 1.16
N THR A 64 1.56 -10.00 1.42
CA THR A 64 2.13 -11.26 1.97
C THR A 64 2.74 -11.08 3.34
N PHE A 65 3.11 -9.85 3.71
CA PHE A 65 3.72 -9.58 5.01
C PHE A 65 2.75 -9.85 6.17
N MET A 66 3.24 -10.42 7.28
CA MET A 66 2.47 -10.70 8.52
C MET A 66 1.09 -11.35 8.27
N GLY A 67 1.05 -12.46 7.53
CA GLY A 67 -0.19 -13.21 7.30
C GLY A 67 -1.08 -12.66 6.18
N GLY A 68 -0.64 -11.60 5.50
CA GLY A 68 -1.27 -11.04 4.31
C GLY A 68 -2.61 -10.36 4.55
N ILE A 69 -3.23 -9.91 3.47
CA ILE A 69 -4.50 -9.16 3.52
C ILE A 69 -5.65 -10.17 3.54
N ARG A 70 -6.41 -10.17 4.63
CA ARG A 70 -7.63 -10.96 4.77
C ARG A 70 -8.73 -10.32 3.91
N ASN A 71 -9.14 -11.01 2.86
CA ASN A 71 -10.36 -10.67 2.12
C ASN A 71 -11.57 -11.13 2.95
N ASP A 72 -12.02 -10.29 3.87
CA ASP A 72 -13.40 -10.35 4.40
C ASP A 72 -14.29 -9.39 3.61
#